data_AF-A0AAE3W4Y9-F1
#
_entry.id   AF-A0AAE3W4Y9-F1
#
_cell.length_a   1.000
_cell.length_b   1.000
_cell.length_c   1.000
_cell.angle_alpha   90.00
_cell.angle_beta   90.00
_cell.angle_gamma   90.00
#
_symmetry.space_group_name_H-M   'P 1'
#
loop_
_entity.id
_entity.type
_entity.pdbx_description
1 polymer ?
#
loop_
_entity_poly.entity_id
_entity_poly.type
_entity_poly.pdbx_seq_one_letter_code
_entity_poly.pdbx_strand_id
1 'polypeptide(L)'
;MPTGKVRYDNLRAAVAKVLGFSRQRIETQRWTAFRSHYGLDVFYCRPGIEGAHEKGGVEGDIGWFRRNHLVPVPHVDSFEQLNAMVDEWDTQDDGRRIGTRERTIGEDFAVEQPLLVRLPDDDFETGIWLTPRVDRFSQVTVRTNRYSVPVRPVGRKVRVELHASHLVVYDGRDQVARHERLMAKGGSRLDLDHYLEALVRKPGALPGATALEQARAAGKFTPVHDAWWAAARKAHGDAAGTRALIEVLLLHRPTPHEHVVAGLATAVRAGALTSDAVALEARKFAETDDRPPTTTSRRTLPANVISLTERRLTQLPADTRPLPSVTAYDQLLRLRAEGTGS
;
A
#
# COMPACT_ATOMS: atom_id res chain seq x y z
N MET A 1 19.11 -19.67 -14.05
CA MET A 1 20.41 -19.63 -13.34
C MET A 1 21.51 -20.18 -14.21
N PRO A 2 22.60 -19.41 -14.41
CA PRO A 2 23.82 -19.92 -15.04
C PRO A 2 24.39 -21.07 -14.23
N THR A 3 24.82 -22.14 -14.90
CA THR A 3 25.38 -23.35 -14.28
C THR A 3 26.92 -23.36 -14.24
N GLY A 4 27.54 -22.40 -14.92
CA GLY A 4 28.98 -22.24 -14.99
C GLY A 4 29.57 -21.38 -13.88
N LYS A 5 30.85 -21.04 -14.03
CA LYS A 5 31.59 -20.17 -13.11
C LYS A 5 31.04 -18.75 -13.13
N VAL A 6 30.53 -18.29 -12.00
CA VAL A 6 30.14 -16.90 -11.81
C VAL A 6 31.32 -16.12 -11.23
N ARG A 7 31.77 -15.09 -11.94
CA ARG A 7 32.91 -14.28 -11.52
C ARG A 7 32.50 -13.29 -10.45
N TYR A 8 33.20 -13.29 -9.33
CA TYR A 8 32.96 -12.36 -8.22
C TYR A 8 34.22 -11.57 -7.87
N ASP A 9 33.97 -10.33 -7.43
CA ASP A 9 34.99 -9.53 -6.79
C ASP A 9 35.27 -10.00 -5.36
N ASN A 10 36.36 -9.53 -4.77
CA ASN A 10 36.73 -9.75 -3.37
C ASN A 10 35.92 -8.85 -2.42
N LEU A 11 34.60 -8.79 -2.63
CA LEU A 11 33.69 -7.97 -1.84
C LEU A 11 33.59 -8.49 -0.39
N ARG A 12 33.64 -7.59 0.59
CA ARG A 12 33.66 -7.95 2.03
C ARG A 12 32.45 -8.75 2.49
N ALA A 13 31.31 -8.63 1.81
CA ALA A 13 30.11 -9.42 2.14
C ALA A 13 30.26 -10.90 1.75
N ALA A 14 31.06 -11.22 0.73
CA ALA A 14 31.34 -12.59 0.29
C ALA A 14 32.62 -13.16 0.90
N VAL A 15 33.68 -12.34 0.96
CA VAL A 15 35.03 -12.75 1.36
C VAL A 15 35.34 -12.23 2.77
N ALA A 16 35.43 -13.15 3.73
CA ALA A 16 35.91 -12.85 5.08
C ALA A 16 37.44 -12.66 5.12
N LYS A 17 38.19 -13.47 4.38
CA LYS A 17 39.66 -13.36 4.30
C LYS A 17 40.19 -13.85 2.95
N VAL A 18 41.16 -13.12 2.40
CA VAL A 18 41.95 -13.53 1.24
C VAL A 18 43.12 -14.41 1.71
N LEU A 19 43.26 -15.61 1.15
CA LEU A 19 44.32 -16.55 1.53
C LEU A 19 45.51 -16.49 0.57
N GLY A 20 46.56 -15.77 0.99
CA GLY A 20 47.84 -15.66 0.28
C GLY A 20 47.72 -15.07 -1.13
N PHE A 21 48.65 -15.42 -2.02
CA PHE A 21 48.64 -15.04 -3.44
C PHE A 21 47.76 -15.96 -4.32
N SER A 22 46.98 -16.85 -3.70
CA SER A 22 46.11 -17.80 -4.40
C SER A 22 44.72 -17.20 -4.67
N ARG A 23 43.87 -17.92 -5.43
CA ARG A 23 42.44 -17.59 -5.60
C ARG A 23 41.54 -18.11 -4.46
N GLN A 24 42.10 -18.80 -3.47
CA GLN A 24 41.33 -19.31 -2.33
C GLN A 24 40.88 -18.18 -1.40
N ARG A 25 39.64 -18.29 -0.90
CA ARG A 25 39.02 -17.34 0.03
C ARG A 25 38.43 -18.07 1.21
N ILE A 26 38.50 -17.46 2.38
CA ILE A 26 37.59 -17.79 3.47
C ILE A 26 36.34 -16.97 3.21
N GLU A 27 35.26 -17.66 2.86
CA GLU A 27 33.95 -17.09 2.61
C GLU A 27 33.23 -16.77 3.93
N THR A 28 32.34 -15.79 3.92
CA THR A 28 31.44 -15.59 5.07
C THR A 28 30.42 -16.74 5.11
N GLN A 29 29.97 -17.13 6.31
CA GLN A 29 28.97 -18.20 6.45
C GLN A 29 27.67 -17.88 5.69
N ARG A 30 27.25 -16.62 5.72
CA ARG A 30 26.05 -16.16 5.00
C ARG A 30 26.22 -16.23 3.49
N TRP A 31 27.40 -15.87 2.98
CA TRP A 31 27.71 -16.02 1.56
C TRP A 31 27.73 -17.48 1.12
N THR A 32 28.31 -18.35 1.93
CA THR A 32 28.31 -19.80 1.69
C THR A 32 26.88 -20.32 1.57
N ALA A 33 26.00 -19.95 2.50
CA ALA A 33 24.59 -20.32 2.47
C ALA A 33 23.88 -19.80 1.21
N PHE A 34 24.12 -18.54 0.83
CA PHE A 34 23.54 -17.93 -0.37
C PHE A 34 23.96 -18.68 -1.65
N ARG A 35 25.26 -18.91 -1.85
CA ARG A 35 25.72 -19.60 -3.06
C ARG A 35 25.30 -21.07 -3.10
N SER A 36 25.19 -21.73 -1.94
CA SER A 36 24.66 -23.09 -1.85
C SER A 36 23.17 -23.16 -2.19
N HIS A 37 22.38 -22.17 -1.75
CA HIS A 37 20.95 -22.08 -2.08
C HIS A 37 20.70 -21.99 -3.59
N TYR A 38 21.48 -21.17 -4.28
CA TYR A 38 21.35 -20.97 -5.73
C TYR A 38 22.26 -21.86 -6.60
N GLY A 39 23.05 -22.75 -5.98
CA GLY A 39 23.95 -23.66 -6.69
C GLY A 39 25.08 -22.97 -7.47
N LEU A 40 25.58 -21.82 -7.00
CA LEU A 40 26.58 -21.04 -7.72
C LEU A 40 28.00 -21.59 -7.53
N ASP A 41 28.72 -21.80 -8.63
CA ASP A 41 30.17 -22.03 -8.64
C ASP A 41 30.91 -20.68 -8.73
N VAL A 42 31.50 -20.26 -7.61
CA VAL A 42 32.06 -18.91 -7.44
C VAL A 42 33.52 -18.87 -7.88
N PHE A 43 33.85 -18.00 -8.84
CA PHE A 43 35.21 -17.73 -9.27
C PHE A 43 35.68 -16.35 -8.84
N TYR A 44 36.58 -16.30 -7.86
CA TYR A 44 37.13 -15.03 -7.38
C TYR A 44 38.26 -14.50 -8.27
N CYS A 45 38.13 -13.26 -8.71
CA CYS A 45 39.17 -12.57 -9.47
C CYS A 45 40.44 -12.38 -8.61
N ARG A 46 41.61 -12.37 -9.27
CA ARG A 46 42.87 -12.03 -8.60
C ARG A 46 42.86 -10.56 -8.15
N PRO A 47 43.33 -10.23 -6.93
CA PRO A 47 43.43 -8.84 -6.49
C PRO A 47 44.60 -8.11 -7.17
N GLY A 48 44.44 -6.81 -7.46
CA GLY A 48 45.49 -5.95 -8.04
C GLY A 48 45.46 -5.83 -9.56
N ILE A 49 46.46 -5.14 -10.12
CA ILE A 49 46.60 -4.85 -11.57
C ILE A 49 46.58 -6.14 -12.40
N GLU A 50 47.17 -7.22 -11.86
CA GLU A 50 47.20 -8.54 -12.49
C GLU A 50 45.82 -9.19 -12.68
N GLY A 51 44.76 -8.74 -12.00
CA GLY A 51 43.39 -9.24 -12.18
C GLY A 51 42.46 -8.28 -12.94
N ALA A 52 42.93 -7.07 -13.27
CA ALA A 52 42.10 -6.03 -13.91
C ALA A 52 41.58 -6.47 -15.29
N HIS A 53 42.38 -7.24 -16.03
CA HIS A 53 42.00 -7.79 -17.32
C HIS A 53 40.85 -8.83 -17.25
N GLU A 54 40.58 -9.42 -16.07
CA GLU A 54 39.51 -10.40 -15.88
C GLU A 54 38.11 -9.74 -15.83
N LYS A 55 38.03 -8.39 -15.77
CA LYS A 55 36.78 -7.61 -15.65
C LYS A 55 36.57 -6.51 -16.69
N GLY A 56 37.48 -6.34 -17.65
CA GLY A 56 37.46 -5.20 -18.58
C GLY A 56 36.15 -5.02 -19.36
N GLY A 57 35.45 -6.11 -19.71
CA GLY A 57 34.13 -6.05 -20.36
C GLY A 57 33.05 -5.43 -19.46
N VAL A 58 32.96 -5.88 -18.20
CA VAL A 58 31.97 -5.40 -17.23
C VAL A 58 32.20 -3.93 -16.88
N GLU A 59 33.46 -3.51 -16.74
CA GLU A 59 33.81 -2.10 -16.48
C GLU A 59 33.47 -1.19 -17.67
N GLY A 60 33.70 -1.68 -18.89
CA GLY A 60 33.31 -0.99 -20.12
C GLY A 60 31.80 -0.79 -20.24
N ASP A 61 31.02 -1.84 -19.97
CA ASP A 61 29.56 -1.81 -20.03
C ASP A 61 28.96 -0.90 -18.96
N ILE A 62 29.45 -0.95 -17.71
CA ILE A 62 29.05 0.00 -16.66
C ILE A 62 29.35 1.44 -17.07
N GLY A 63 30.53 1.67 -17.64
CA GLY A 63 30.92 2.99 -18.14
C GLY A 63 30.05 3.47 -19.31
N TRP A 64 29.61 2.57 -20.18
CA TRP A 64 28.67 2.87 -21.25
C TRP A 64 27.28 3.20 -20.68
N PHE A 65 26.71 2.34 -19.83
CA PHE A 65 25.38 2.52 -19.25
C PHE A 65 25.25 3.88 -18.56
N ARG A 66 26.24 4.23 -17.72
CA ARG A 66 26.26 5.51 -17.01
C ARG A 66 26.25 6.71 -17.96
N ARG A 67 27.03 6.67 -19.04
CA ARG A 67 27.15 7.79 -19.99
C ARG A 67 25.91 7.96 -20.86
N ASN A 68 25.17 6.90 -21.15
CA ASN A 68 24.01 6.95 -22.03
C ASN A 68 22.69 7.18 -21.27
N HIS A 69 22.58 6.69 -20.04
CA HIS A 69 21.33 6.75 -19.27
C HIS A 69 21.39 7.65 -18.04
N LEU A 70 22.56 7.79 -17.41
CA LEU A 70 22.72 8.54 -16.16
C LEU A 70 23.44 9.89 -16.34
N VAL A 71 23.65 10.31 -17.59
CA VAL A 71 24.26 11.60 -17.94
C VAL A 71 23.43 12.30 -19.04
N PRO A 72 22.84 13.48 -18.76
CA PRO A 72 22.79 14.14 -17.45
C PRO A 72 22.05 13.28 -16.41
N VAL A 73 22.30 13.55 -15.12
CA VAL A 73 21.66 12.78 -14.03
C VAL A 73 20.13 12.90 -14.16
N PRO A 74 19.39 11.79 -14.23
CA PRO A 74 17.93 11.82 -14.32
C PRO A 74 17.31 12.56 -13.14
N HIS A 75 16.40 13.47 -13.43
CA HIS A 75 15.56 14.10 -12.42
C HIS A 75 14.29 13.27 -12.25
N VAL A 76 14.14 12.66 -11.08
CA VAL A 76 13.04 11.77 -10.71
C VAL A 76 12.51 12.14 -9.33
N ASP A 77 11.22 11.94 -9.12
CA ASP A 77 10.53 12.26 -7.87
C ASP A 77 10.60 11.09 -6.86
N SER A 78 10.94 9.87 -7.33
CA SER A 78 11.04 8.68 -6.48
C SER A 78 12.03 7.64 -7.02
N PHE A 79 12.48 6.75 -6.13
CA PHE A 79 13.25 5.56 -6.52
C PHE A 79 12.45 4.60 -7.40
N GLU A 80 11.13 4.54 -7.23
CA GLU A 80 10.26 3.71 -8.06
C GLU A 80 10.27 4.19 -9.51
N GLN A 81 10.18 5.50 -9.72
CA GLN A 81 10.30 6.10 -11.05
C GLN A 81 11.68 5.83 -11.66
N LEU A 82 12.76 5.94 -10.87
CA LEU A 82 14.10 5.61 -11.35
C LEU A 82 14.23 4.14 -11.75
N ASN A 83 13.69 3.22 -10.95
CA ASN A 83 13.72 1.79 -11.25
C ASN A 83 12.95 1.50 -12.54
N ALA A 84 11.77 2.07 -12.72
CA ALA A 84 11.00 1.90 -13.96
C ALA A 84 11.76 2.40 -15.20
N MET A 85 12.51 3.51 -15.08
CA MET A 85 13.38 3.98 -16.16
C MET A 85 14.53 3.00 -16.44
N VAL A 86 15.13 2.43 -15.39
CA VAL A 86 16.20 1.43 -15.52
C VAL A 86 15.69 0.15 -16.18
N ASP A 87 14.51 -0.33 -15.81
CA ASP A 87 13.88 -1.53 -16.40
C ASP A 87 13.61 -1.33 -17.90
N GLU A 88 13.15 -0.13 -18.27
CA GLU A 88 12.94 0.23 -19.68
C GLU A 88 14.27 0.26 -20.45
N TRP A 89 15.33 0.86 -19.88
CA TRP A 89 16.65 0.88 -20.52
C TRP A 89 17.26 -0.52 -20.66
N ASP A 90 17.08 -1.38 -19.66
CA ASP A 90 17.53 -2.78 -19.70
C ASP A 90 16.82 -3.54 -20.83
N THR A 91 15.50 -3.36 -20.96
CA THR A 91 14.72 -3.94 -22.06
C THR A 91 15.17 -3.43 -23.43
N GLN A 92 15.51 -2.14 -23.54
CA GLN A 92 16.03 -1.57 -24.79
C GLN A 92 17.42 -2.11 -25.14
N ASP A 93 18.21 -2.51 -24.15
CA ASP A 93 19.56 -3.02 -24.35
C ASP A 93 19.59 -4.35 -25.12
N ASP A 94 18.51 -5.15 -25.05
CA ASP A 94 18.34 -6.37 -25.85
C ASP A 94 18.43 -6.11 -27.37
N GLY A 95 18.08 -4.91 -27.82
CA GLY A 95 18.21 -4.50 -29.23
C GLY A 95 19.63 -4.10 -29.65
N ARG A 96 20.56 -3.92 -28.71
CA ARG A 96 21.92 -3.44 -28.98
C ARG A 96 22.83 -4.56 -29.47
N ARG A 97 23.83 -4.20 -30.28
CA ARG A 97 24.96 -5.07 -30.65
C ARG A 97 26.23 -4.66 -29.90
N ILE A 98 26.97 -5.64 -29.41
CA ILE A 98 28.24 -5.40 -28.70
C ILE A 98 29.39 -5.39 -29.72
N GLY A 99 30.05 -4.24 -29.88
CA GLY A 99 31.18 -4.10 -30.80
C GLY A 99 30.81 -4.42 -32.25
N THR A 100 31.51 -5.36 -32.85
CA THR A 100 31.28 -5.81 -34.25
C THR A 100 30.47 -7.11 -34.34
N ARG A 101 29.78 -7.53 -33.27
CA ARG A 101 28.95 -8.74 -33.30
C ARG A 101 27.77 -8.58 -34.25
N GLU A 102 27.42 -9.67 -34.94
CA GLU A 102 26.33 -9.69 -35.92
C GLU A 102 24.95 -9.73 -35.27
N ARG A 103 24.82 -10.42 -34.14
CA ARG A 103 23.58 -10.58 -33.37
C ARG A 103 23.43 -9.52 -32.30
N THR A 104 22.19 -9.20 -31.95
CA THR A 104 21.89 -8.36 -30.79
C THR A 104 22.06 -9.13 -29.49
N ILE A 105 22.13 -8.41 -28.38
CA ILE A 105 22.19 -9.00 -27.02
C ILE A 105 20.99 -9.93 -26.79
N GLY A 106 19.79 -9.49 -27.14
CA GLY A 106 18.56 -10.28 -27.00
C GLY A 106 18.54 -11.52 -27.90
N GLU A 107 19.08 -11.45 -29.12
CA GLU A 107 19.20 -12.61 -30.02
C GLU A 107 20.16 -13.66 -29.46
N ASP A 108 21.32 -13.24 -28.97
CA ASP A 108 22.27 -14.15 -28.31
C ASP A 108 21.68 -14.72 -27.00
N PHE A 109 21.02 -13.89 -26.20
CA PHE A 109 20.35 -14.32 -24.97
C PHE A 109 19.24 -15.35 -25.23
N ALA A 110 18.43 -15.17 -26.28
CA ALA A 110 17.38 -16.14 -26.64
C ALA A 110 17.95 -17.53 -26.99
N VAL A 111 19.18 -17.60 -27.51
CA VAL A 111 19.88 -18.86 -27.78
C VAL A 111 20.41 -19.48 -26.48
N GLU A 112 20.88 -18.66 -25.53
CA GLU A 112 21.44 -19.13 -24.25
C GLU A 112 20.38 -19.45 -23.19
N GLN A 113 19.21 -18.79 -23.22
CA GLN A 113 18.16 -18.90 -22.21
C GLN A 113 17.71 -20.36 -21.95
N PRO A 114 17.53 -21.22 -22.97
CA PRO A 114 17.17 -22.63 -22.76
C PRO A 114 18.26 -23.46 -22.05
N LEU A 115 19.49 -22.96 -21.97
CA LEU A 115 20.61 -23.62 -21.29
C LEU A 115 20.66 -23.30 -19.78
N LEU A 116 19.83 -22.35 -19.33
CA LEU A 116 19.76 -21.94 -17.93
C LEU A 116 18.97 -22.96 -17.09
N VAL A 117 19.37 -23.12 -15.83
CA VAL A 117 18.63 -23.96 -14.86
C VAL A 117 17.56 -23.14 -14.15
N ARG A 118 16.45 -23.77 -13.78
CA ARG A 118 15.37 -23.15 -13.01
C ARG A 118 15.87 -22.64 -11.66
N LEU A 119 15.32 -21.51 -11.20
CA LEU A 119 15.54 -21.02 -9.84
C LEU A 119 14.95 -21.99 -8.80
N PRO A 120 15.52 -22.04 -7.58
CA PRO A 120 14.81 -22.60 -6.43
C PRO A 120 13.44 -21.92 -6.27
N ASP A 121 12.43 -22.66 -5.80
CA ASP A 121 11.09 -22.10 -5.61
C ASP A 121 11.03 -21.13 -4.40
N ASP A 122 11.91 -21.31 -3.41
CA ASP A 122 12.05 -20.42 -2.26
C ASP A 122 13.17 -19.39 -2.47
N ASP A 123 12.93 -18.15 -2.04
CA ASP A 123 13.95 -17.11 -2.03
C ASP A 123 14.94 -17.27 -0.87
N PHE A 124 16.19 -16.86 -1.09
CA PHE A 124 17.16 -16.80 -0.01
C PHE A 124 16.92 -15.54 0.84
N GLU A 125 16.63 -15.72 2.12
CA GLU A 125 16.45 -14.60 3.04
C GLU A 125 17.74 -13.77 3.18
N THR A 126 17.68 -12.49 2.78
CA THR A 126 18.83 -11.56 2.80
C THR A 126 18.85 -10.64 4.03
N GLY A 127 17.75 -10.61 4.78
CA GLY A 127 17.52 -9.83 5.98
C GLY A 127 18.36 -10.26 7.17
N ILE A 128 18.76 -9.28 7.98
CA ILE A 128 19.50 -9.51 9.23
C ILE A 128 18.53 -9.46 10.39
N TRP A 129 18.49 -10.55 11.16
CA TRP A 129 17.69 -10.62 12.39
C TRP A 129 18.35 -9.86 13.53
N LEU A 130 17.54 -9.03 14.20
CA LEU A 130 17.89 -8.24 15.38
C LEU A 130 16.79 -8.43 16.44
N THR A 131 17.13 -8.22 17.71
CA THR A 131 16.17 -8.37 18.82
C THR A 131 16.13 -7.14 19.73
N PRO A 132 15.71 -5.96 19.22
CA PRO A 132 15.62 -4.76 20.03
C PRO A 132 14.50 -4.87 21.07
N ARG A 133 14.63 -4.09 22.15
CA ARG A 133 13.56 -3.90 23.13
C ARG A 133 12.72 -2.69 22.74
N VAL A 134 11.39 -2.83 22.80
CA VAL A 134 10.47 -1.71 22.58
C VAL A 134 10.55 -0.77 23.78
N ASP A 135 10.80 0.50 23.51
CA ASP A 135 10.89 1.53 24.55
C ASP A 135 9.51 2.02 25.03
N ARG A 136 9.50 2.92 26.01
CA ARG A 136 8.27 3.51 26.57
C ARG A 136 7.48 4.38 25.58
N PHE A 137 8.10 4.78 24.47
CA PHE A 137 7.50 5.59 23.42
C PHE A 137 7.00 4.70 22.26
N SER A 138 6.91 3.39 22.49
CA SER A 138 6.48 2.43 21.47
C SER A 138 7.38 2.43 20.24
N GLN A 139 8.70 2.53 20.45
CA GLN A 139 9.69 2.54 19.39
C GLN A 139 10.74 1.47 19.58
N VAL A 140 11.29 0.96 18.47
CA VAL A 140 12.48 0.13 18.42
C VAL A 140 13.63 0.91 17.79
N THR A 141 14.83 0.77 18.37
CA THR A 141 16.03 1.36 17.79
C THR A 141 16.79 0.31 16.97
N VAL A 142 16.94 0.57 15.68
CA VAL A 142 17.61 -0.30 14.71
C VAL A 142 18.68 0.52 14.01
N ARG A 143 19.96 0.15 14.19
CA ARG A 143 21.12 0.82 13.57
C ARG A 143 21.08 2.35 13.75
N THR A 144 20.80 2.84 14.96
CA THR A 144 20.67 4.26 15.36
C THR A 144 19.40 4.99 14.92
N ASN A 145 18.52 4.35 14.16
CA ASN A 145 17.24 4.93 13.74
C ASN A 145 16.09 4.34 14.57
N ARG A 146 15.04 5.13 14.78
CA ARG A 146 13.88 4.75 15.58
C ARG A 146 12.69 4.46 14.69
N TYR A 147 12.00 3.36 14.96
CA TYR A 147 10.81 2.96 14.23
C TYR A 147 9.69 2.70 15.22
N SER A 148 8.52 3.28 14.98
CA SER A 148 7.35 3.01 15.81
C SER A 148 6.88 1.56 15.68
N VAL A 149 6.28 1.02 16.73
CA VAL A 149 5.56 -0.25 16.76
C VAL A 149 4.24 -0.02 17.50
N PRO A 150 3.20 -0.87 17.32
CA PRO A 150 1.98 -0.77 18.13
C PRO A 150 2.29 -0.75 19.62
N VAL A 151 1.43 -0.15 20.46
CA VAL A 151 1.70 0.02 21.91
C VAL A 151 1.69 -1.26 22.75
N ARG A 152 1.18 -2.37 22.21
CA ARG A 152 1.01 -3.64 22.93
C ARG A 152 2.31 -4.32 23.40
N PRO A 153 3.41 -4.36 22.63
CA PRO A 153 4.68 -4.96 23.02
C PRO A 153 5.63 -3.98 23.73
N VAL A 154 5.15 -2.83 24.24
CA VAL A 154 6.01 -1.89 25.00
C VAL A 154 6.70 -2.61 26.16
N GLY A 155 8.02 -2.43 26.26
CA GLY A 155 8.85 -3.09 27.26
C GLY A 155 9.21 -4.55 26.94
N ARG A 156 8.77 -5.13 25.82
CA ARG A 156 9.14 -6.48 25.40
C ARG A 156 10.30 -6.46 24.39
N LYS A 157 10.99 -7.58 24.24
CA LYS A 157 11.90 -7.80 23.10
C LYS A 157 11.07 -8.25 21.91
N VAL A 158 11.28 -7.63 20.76
CA VAL A 158 10.66 -8.01 19.48
C VAL A 158 11.74 -8.47 18.53
N ARG A 159 11.37 -9.23 17.49
CA ARG A 159 12.29 -9.60 16.42
C ARG A 159 12.16 -8.60 15.29
N VAL A 160 13.29 -8.12 14.78
CA VAL A 160 13.32 -7.23 13.62
C VAL A 160 14.13 -7.90 12.54
N GLU A 161 13.51 -8.05 11.38
CA GLU A 161 14.17 -8.45 10.16
C GLU A 161 14.54 -7.20 9.37
N LEU A 162 15.84 -6.92 9.26
CA LEU A 162 16.35 -5.73 8.59
C LEU A 162 16.81 -6.07 7.17
N HIS A 163 16.08 -5.61 6.16
CA HIS A 163 16.46 -5.71 4.76
C HIS A 163 17.21 -4.46 4.27
N ALA A 164 17.57 -4.45 3.00
CA ALA A 164 18.25 -3.33 2.35
C ALA A 164 17.38 -2.06 2.30
N SER A 165 16.11 -2.18 1.91
CA SER A 165 15.18 -1.06 1.69
C SER A 165 14.14 -0.89 2.81
N HIS A 166 13.92 -1.90 3.63
CA HIS A 166 12.86 -1.89 4.64
C HIS A 166 13.23 -2.76 5.84
N LEU A 167 12.40 -2.73 6.86
CA LEU A 167 12.44 -3.67 7.97
C LEU A 167 11.04 -4.14 8.35
N VAL A 168 10.97 -5.35 8.88
CA VAL A 168 9.75 -5.97 9.39
C VAL A 168 9.94 -6.26 10.86
N VAL A 169 8.96 -5.89 11.68
CA VAL A 169 8.98 -6.12 13.14
C VAL A 169 7.94 -7.17 13.48
N TYR A 170 8.37 -8.17 14.27
CA TYR A 170 7.54 -9.28 14.72
C TYR A 170 7.47 -9.32 16.25
N ASP A 171 6.26 -9.44 16.80
CA ASP A 171 6.03 -9.86 18.19
C ASP A 171 5.60 -11.33 18.19
N GLY A 172 6.47 -12.22 18.69
CA GLY A 172 6.28 -13.65 18.49
C GLY A 172 6.27 -14.03 17.00
N ARG A 173 5.14 -14.55 16.52
CA ARG A 173 4.93 -14.93 15.10
C ARG A 173 4.23 -13.85 14.29
N ASP A 174 3.66 -12.85 14.95
CA ASP A 174 2.81 -11.86 14.29
C ASP A 174 3.66 -10.70 13.79
N GLN A 175 3.49 -10.33 12.52
CA GLN A 175 4.05 -9.10 11.99
C GLN A 175 3.28 -7.92 12.58
N VAL A 176 3.95 -7.08 13.37
CA VAL A 176 3.34 -5.94 14.06
C VAL A 176 3.64 -4.60 13.41
N ALA A 177 4.71 -4.50 12.61
CA ALA A 177 5.02 -3.30 11.87
C ALA A 177 5.90 -3.59 10.65
N ARG A 178 5.78 -2.78 9.61
CA ARG A 178 6.69 -2.75 8.46
C ARG A 178 7.05 -1.30 8.16
N HIS A 179 8.34 -1.01 7.98
CA HIS A 179 8.84 0.34 7.73
C HIS A 179 9.84 0.35 6.60
N GLU A 180 9.77 1.36 5.74
CA GLU A 180 10.89 1.69 4.87
C GLU A 180 12.10 2.11 5.72
N ARG A 181 13.29 1.64 5.34
CA ARG A 181 14.52 1.85 6.09
C ARG A 181 15.04 3.26 5.89
N LEU A 182 15.35 3.92 6.99
CA LEU A 182 16.04 5.21 6.99
C LEU A 182 17.54 5.01 6.73
N MET A 183 18.07 5.71 5.73
CA MET A 183 19.49 5.66 5.35
C MET A 183 20.37 6.59 6.19
N ALA A 184 19.85 7.77 6.54
CA ALA A 184 20.51 8.69 7.45
C ALA A 184 20.50 8.16 8.89
N LYS A 185 21.43 8.63 9.73
CA LYS A 185 21.54 8.22 11.14
C LYS A 185 20.71 9.12 12.06
N GLY A 186 20.18 8.56 13.13
CA GLY A 186 19.45 9.29 14.17
C GLY A 186 18.03 9.71 13.81
N GLY A 187 17.51 9.25 12.67
CA GLY A 187 16.15 9.56 12.21
C GLY A 187 15.08 8.76 12.95
N SER A 188 13.82 9.19 12.78
CA SER A 188 12.65 8.45 13.26
C SER A 188 11.58 8.33 12.19
N ARG A 189 11.00 7.14 12.05
CA ARG A 189 9.85 6.87 11.18
C ARG A 189 8.72 6.31 12.01
N LEU A 190 7.67 7.11 12.14
CA LEU A 190 6.56 6.87 13.04
C LEU A 190 5.28 6.71 12.22
N ASP A 191 4.54 5.63 12.49
CA ASP A 191 3.20 5.43 11.98
C ASP A 191 2.20 5.87 13.05
N LEU A 192 1.24 6.71 12.67
CA LEU A 192 0.22 7.22 13.58
C LEU A 192 -0.68 6.09 14.12
N ASP A 193 -0.98 5.06 13.31
CA ASP A 193 -1.86 3.95 13.72
C ASP A 193 -1.35 3.24 14.99
N HIS A 194 -0.02 3.09 15.08
CA HIS A 194 0.64 2.43 16.19
C HIS A 194 0.32 3.04 17.57
N TYR A 195 -0.04 4.33 17.59
CA TYR A 195 -0.31 5.09 18.80
C TYR A 195 -1.80 5.23 19.13
N LEU A 196 -2.71 4.90 18.21
CA LEU A 196 -4.14 5.19 18.34
C LEU A 196 -4.76 4.55 19.60
N GLU A 197 -4.40 3.31 19.93
CA GLU A 197 -4.91 2.63 21.15
C GLU A 197 -4.52 3.36 22.45
N ALA A 198 -3.34 3.99 22.50
CA ALA A 198 -2.95 4.83 23.63
C ALA A 198 -3.63 6.20 23.60
N LEU A 199 -3.82 6.77 22.40
CA LEU A 199 -4.47 8.07 22.20
C LEU A 199 -5.96 8.03 22.54
N VAL A 200 -6.66 6.90 22.35
CA VAL A 200 -8.06 6.73 22.83
C VAL A 200 -8.16 7.03 24.33
N ARG A 201 -7.17 6.59 25.11
CA ARG A 201 -7.10 6.83 26.56
C ARG A 201 -6.63 8.25 26.90
N LYS A 202 -5.76 8.83 26.07
CA LYS A 202 -5.14 10.15 26.27
C LYS A 202 -5.25 11.02 25.00
N PRO A 203 -6.46 11.48 24.63
CA PRO A 203 -6.68 12.15 23.35
C PRO A 203 -5.93 13.47 23.23
N GLY A 204 -5.71 14.18 24.34
CA GLY A 204 -4.98 15.46 24.35
C GLY A 204 -3.51 15.38 23.93
N ALA A 205 -2.94 14.18 23.77
CA ALA A 205 -1.58 14.02 23.24
C ALA A 205 -1.52 14.03 21.70
N LEU A 206 -2.66 13.90 21.00
CA LEU A 206 -2.69 13.85 19.53
C LEU A 206 -2.17 15.14 18.86
N PRO A 207 -2.58 16.37 19.27
CA PRO A 207 -2.17 17.59 18.57
C PRO A 207 -0.66 17.84 18.50
N GLY A 208 0.09 17.41 19.51
CA GLY A 208 1.55 17.56 19.58
C GLY A 208 2.34 16.30 19.22
N ALA A 209 1.69 15.29 18.63
CA ALA A 209 2.35 14.04 18.29
C ALA A 209 3.18 14.18 17.01
N THR A 210 4.48 13.89 17.08
CA THR A 210 5.36 13.81 15.90
C THR A 210 4.84 12.80 14.86
N ALA A 211 4.15 11.74 15.29
CA ALA A 211 3.53 10.78 14.38
C ALA A 211 2.41 11.41 13.53
N LEU A 212 1.66 12.39 14.08
CA LEU A 212 0.66 13.14 13.33
C LEU A 212 1.31 14.08 12.32
N GLU A 213 2.39 14.77 12.71
CA GLU A 213 3.17 15.62 11.80
C GLU A 213 3.71 14.80 10.61
N GLN A 214 4.29 13.63 10.87
CA GLN A 214 4.75 12.72 9.81
C GLN A 214 3.60 12.19 8.96
N ALA A 215 2.45 11.88 9.54
CA ALA A 215 1.28 11.45 8.79
C ALA A 215 0.73 12.53 7.85
N ARG A 216 0.76 13.81 8.26
CA ARG A 216 0.43 14.95 7.40
C ARG A 216 1.44 15.11 6.27
N ALA A 217 2.73 15.08 6.58
CA ALA A 217 3.80 15.19 5.58
C ALA A 217 3.77 14.06 4.54
N ALA A 218 3.36 12.85 4.97
CA ALA A 218 3.19 11.70 4.09
C ALA A 218 1.83 11.68 3.35
N GLY A 219 0.96 12.68 3.52
CA GLY A 219 -0.37 12.73 2.91
C GLY A 219 -1.40 11.74 3.48
N LYS A 220 -1.01 10.87 4.43
CA LYS A 220 -1.91 9.94 5.11
C LYS A 220 -2.95 10.64 5.97
N PHE A 221 -2.62 11.81 6.51
CA PHE A 221 -3.56 12.69 7.22
C PHE A 221 -3.88 13.89 6.34
N THR A 222 -5.05 13.88 5.73
CA THR A 222 -5.45 14.87 4.71
C THR A 222 -6.11 16.11 5.31
N PRO A 223 -6.23 17.22 4.56
CA PRO A 223 -6.98 18.41 5.00
C PRO A 223 -8.44 18.12 5.38
N VAL A 224 -9.04 17.06 4.82
CA VAL A 224 -10.40 16.62 5.17
C VAL A 224 -10.46 16.12 6.62
N HIS A 225 -9.42 15.43 7.10
CA HIS A 225 -9.32 15.03 8.50
C HIS A 225 -9.21 16.26 9.41
N ASP A 226 -8.39 17.26 9.04
CA ASP A 226 -8.26 18.51 9.80
C ASP A 226 -9.59 19.29 9.86
N ALA A 227 -10.30 19.40 8.74
CA ALA A 227 -11.58 20.09 8.66
C ALA A 227 -12.65 19.42 9.53
N TRP A 228 -12.76 18.09 9.44
CA TRP A 228 -13.69 17.32 10.27
C TRP A 228 -13.33 17.41 11.75
N TRP A 229 -12.04 17.31 12.08
CA TRP A 229 -11.58 17.41 13.47
C TRP A 229 -11.86 18.78 14.07
N ALA A 230 -11.62 19.86 13.34
CA ALA A 230 -11.93 21.21 13.77
C ALA A 230 -13.44 21.39 14.04
N ALA A 231 -14.29 20.86 13.15
CA ALA A 231 -15.73 20.89 13.34
C ALA A 231 -16.16 20.07 14.57
N ALA A 232 -15.64 18.85 14.74
CA ALA A 232 -15.93 17.99 15.89
C ALA A 232 -15.51 18.64 17.22
N ARG A 233 -14.34 19.29 17.29
CA ARG A 233 -13.88 20.04 18.47
C ARG A 233 -14.80 21.23 18.78
N LYS A 234 -15.30 21.93 17.76
CA LYS A 234 -16.24 23.05 17.93
C LYS A 234 -17.61 22.58 18.47
N ALA A 235 -18.09 21.42 18.01
CA ALA A 235 -19.40 20.90 18.40
C ALA A 235 -19.39 20.17 19.75
N HIS A 236 -18.35 19.38 20.04
CA HIS A 236 -18.31 18.48 21.18
C HIS A 236 -17.28 18.87 22.25
N GLY A 237 -16.53 19.95 22.02
CA GLY A 237 -15.41 20.35 22.85
C GLY A 237 -14.13 19.59 22.48
N ASP A 238 -13.00 20.07 23.01
CA ASP A 238 -11.66 19.65 22.59
C ASP A 238 -11.40 18.14 22.80
N ALA A 239 -11.66 17.66 24.02
CA ALA A 239 -11.38 16.27 24.40
C ALA A 239 -12.28 15.27 23.67
N ALA A 240 -13.60 15.53 23.61
CA ALA A 240 -14.55 14.63 22.97
C ALA A 240 -14.40 14.64 21.44
N GLY A 241 -14.22 15.82 20.83
CA GLY A 241 -13.96 15.93 19.38
C GLY A 241 -12.66 15.24 18.96
N THR A 242 -11.61 15.32 19.78
CA THR A 242 -10.34 14.63 19.51
C THR A 242 -10.48 13.11 19.69
N ARG A 243 -11.25 12.65 20.67
CA ARG A 243 -11.56 11.21 20.81
C ARG A 243 -12.32 10.69 19.58
N ALA A 244 -13.31 11.43 19.11
CA ALA A 244 -14.06 11.07 17.92
C ALA A 244 -13.16 10.99 16.67
N LEU A 245 -12.18 11.91 16.52
CA LEU A 245 -11.18 11.80 15.45
C LEU A 245 -10.34 10.53 15.59
N ILE A 246 -9.88 10.18 16.79
CA ILE A 246 -9.08 8.97 17.00
C ILE A 246 -9.87 7.72 16.65
N GLU A 247 -11.16 7.68 16.98
CA GLU A 247 -12.07 6.60 16.57
C GLU A 247 -12.22 6.53 15.05
N VAL A 248 -12.36 7.67 14.36
CA VAL A 248 -12.33 7.72 12.90
C VAL A 248 -10.99 7.18 12.35
N LEU A 249 -9.86 7.57 12.94
CA LEU A 249 -8.55 7.11 12.48
C LEU A 249 -8.41 5.58 12.60
N LEU A 250 -9.03 4.97 13.62
CA LEU A 250 -9.08 3.51 13.78
C LEU A 250 -9.89 2.82 12.68
N LEU A 251 -10.81 3.52 11.99
CA LEU A 251 -11.58 2.97 10.87
C LEU A 251 -10.72 2.64 9.65
N HIS A 252 -9.52 3.24 9.52
CA HIS A 252 -8.56 2.91 8.45
C HIS A 252 -8.01 1.48 8.56
N ARG A 253 -8.19 0.79 9.69
CA ARG A 253 -7.75 -0.61 9.85
C ARG A 253 -8.61 -1.58 9.02
N PRO A 254 -9.96 -1.56 9.13
CA PRO A 254 -10.83 -2.41 8.30
C PRO A 254 -11.29 -1.75 7.00
N THR A 255 -11.06 -0.45 6.80
CA THR A 255 -11.66 0.31 5.69
C THR A 255 -10.58 0.96 4.82
N PRO A 256 -10.66 0.87 3.47
CA PRO A 256 -9.77 1.59 2.57
C PRO A 256 -9.72 3.09 2.85
N HIS A 257 -8.53 3.67 2.66
CA HIS A 257 -8.27 5.08 2.99
C HIS A 257 -9.22 6.04 2.27
N GLU A 258 -9.48 5.79 0.98
CA GLU A 258 -10.35 6.62 0.15
C GLU A 258 -11.79 6.66 0.65
N HIS A 259 -12.32 5.53 1.12
CA HIS A 259 -13.67 5.44 1.66
C HIS A 259 -13.81 6.21 2.97
N VAL A 260 -12.81 6.15 3.84
CA VAL A 260 -12.80 6.94 5.09
C VAL A 260 -12.72 8.44 4.78
N VAL A 261 -11.89 8.85 3.83
CA VAL A 261 -11.78 10.26 3.42
C VAL A 261 -13.09 10.76 2.78
N ALA A 262 -13.72 9.96 1.92
CA ALA A 262 -15.01 10.29 1.32
C ALA A 262 -16.14 10.36 2.38
N GLY A 263 -16.12 9.43 3.34
CA GLY A 263 -17.02 9.43 4.49
C GLY A 263 -16.86 10.68 5.34
N LEU A 264 -15.61 11.09 5.65
CA LEU A 264 -15.32 12.33 6.37
C LEU A 264 -15.84 13.55 5.63
N ALA A 265 -15.55 13.67 4.34
CA ALA A 265 -16.00 14.81 3.53
C ALA A 265 -17.54 14.94 3.49
N THR A 266 -18.24 13.81 3.47
CA THR A 266 -19.71 13.77 3.47
C THR A 266 -20.27 14.09 4.85
N ALA A 267 -19.68 13.53 5.90
CA ALA A 267 -20.06 13.79 7.29
C ALA A 267 -19.89 15.27 7.67
N VAL A 268 -18.81 15.94 7.23
CA VAL A 268 -18.63 17.40 7.42
C VAL A 268 -19.75 18.18 6.74
N ARG A 269 -20.08 17.87 5.48
CA ARG A 269 -21.13 18.57 4.73
C ARG A 269 -22.52 18.40 5.36
N ALA A 270 -22.80 17.22 5.91
CA ALA A 270 -24.05 16.92 6.59
C ALA A 270 -24.10 17.46 8.04
N GLY A 271 -22.99 17.96 8.58
CA GLY A 271 -22.88 18.37 9.99
C GLY A 271 -22.92 17.19 10.98
N ALA A 272 -22.73 15.96 10.50
CA ALA A 272 -22.74 14.75 11.32
C ALA A 272 -21.33 14.50 11.90
N LEU A 273 -21.07 15.00 13.10
CA LEU A 273 -19.73 15.07 13.70
C LEU A 273 -19.43 13.91 14.67
N THR A 274 -19.92 12.71 14.34
CA THR A 274 -19.67 11.48 15.11
C THR A 274 -18.88 10.47 14.29
N SER A 275 -18.10 9.63 14.98
CA SER A 275 -17.31 8.54 14.35
C SER A 275 -18.22 7.53 13.64
N ASP A 276 -19.38 7.21 14.22
CA ASP A 276 -20.38 6.32 13.62
C ASP A 276 -20.96 6.85 12.30
N ALA A 277 -21.18 8.16 12.20
CA ALA A 277 -21.66 8.77 10.96
C ALA A 277 -20.61 8.64 9.84
N VAL A 278 -19.33 8.88 10.17
CA VAL A 278 -18.23 8.68 9.22
C VAL A 278 -18.14 7.22 8.79
N ALA A 279 -18.27 6.27 9.73
CA ALA A 279 -18.26 4.84 9.42
C ALA A 279 -19.42 4.43 8.51
N LEU A 280 -20.63 4.98 8.73
CA LEU A 280 -21.79 4.73 7.88
C LEU A 280 -21.57 5.25 6.47
N GLU A 281 -21.10 6.49 6.32
CA GLU A 281 -20.83 7.07 5.00
C GLU A 281 -19.71 6.32 4.27
N ALA A 282 -18.63 5.95 4.97
CA ALA A 282 -17.55 5.15 4.37
C ALA A 282 -18.04 3.79 3.86
N ARG A 283 -18.95 3.11 4.59
CA ARG A 283 -19.56 1.86 4.13
C ARG A 283 -20.45 2.05 2.90
N LYS A 284 -21.23 3.14 2.83
CA LYS A 284 -22.03 3.46 1.64
C LYS A 284 -21.15 3.66 0.40
N PHE A 285 -19.99 4.30 0.56
CA PHE A 285 -19.02 4.44 -0.52
C PHE A 285 -18.48 3.08 -0.96
N ALA A 286 -18.07 2.22 -0.02
CA ALA A 286 -17.61 0.88 -0.33
C ALA A 286 -18.66 0.05 -1.10
N GLU A 287 -19.93 0.09 -0.67
CA GLU A 287 -21.04 -0.60 -1.36
C GLU A 287 -21.31 -0.05 -2.77
N THR A 288 -21.02 1.23 -3.00
CA THR A 288 -21.18 1.86 -4.32
C THR A 288 -20.06 1.48 -5.26
N ASP A 289 -18.83 1.35 -4.73
CA ASP A 289 -17.63 0.97 -5.49
C ASP A 289 -17.62 -0.53 -5.84
N ASP A 290 -18.08 -1.38 -4.91
CA ASP A 290 -18.27 -2.82 -5.14
C ASP A 290 -19.45 -3.13 -6.07
N ARG A 291 -20.28 -2.14 -6.40
CA ARG A 291 -21.39 -2.34 -7.34
C ARG A 291 -20.80 -2.44 -8.75
N PRO A 292 -20.93 -3.59 -9.45
CA PRO A 292 -20.49 -3.67 -10.84
C PRO A 292 -21.18 -2.53 -11.60
N PRO A 293 -20.48 -1.86 -12.54
CA PRO A 293 -21.06 -0.78 -13.30
C PRO A 293 -22.36 -1.31 -13.86
N THR A 294 -23.47 -0.73 -13.38
CA THR A 294 -24.77 -1.08 -13.90
C THR A 294 -24.70 -0.58 -15.32
N THR A 295 -24.37 -1.48 -16.25
CA THR A 295 -24.59 -1.24 -17.65
C THR A 295 -26.07 -0.96 -17.68
N THR A 296 -26.44 0.31 -17.88
CA THR A 296 -27.75 0.68 -18.37
C THR A 296 -27.80 0.13 -19.79
N SER A 297 -27.83 -1.20 -19.89
CA SER A 297 -28.31 -1.90 -21.05
C SER A 297 -29.77 -1.53 -21.02
N ARG A 298 -30.12 -0.59 -21.90
CA ARG A 298 -31.47 -0.41 -22.37
C ARG A 298 -31.87 -1.80 -22.84
N ARG A 299 -32.50 -2.57 -21.95
CA ARG A 299 -32.93 -3.93 -22.22
C ARG A 299 -34.04 -3.79 -23.25
N THR A 300 -33.67 -3.90 -24.52
CA THR A 300 -34.63 -4.12 -25.60
C THR A 300 -35.30 -5.44 -25.25
N LEU A 301 -36.48 -5.36 -24.65
CA LEU A 301 -37.29 -6.53 -24.38
C LEU A 301 -37.57 -7.19 -25.74
N PRO A 302 -37.36 -8.51 -25.90
CA PRO A 302 -37.88 -9.19 -27.06
C PRO A 302 -39.41 -8.99 -27.08
N ALA A 303 -39.95 -8.64 -28.25
CA ALA A 303 -41.30 -8.13 -28.47
C ALA A 303 -42.48 -9.06 -28.07
N ASN A 304 -42.24 -10.15 -27.34
CA ASN A 304 -43.22 -11.20 -27.08
C ASN A 304 -43.50 -11.48 -25.60
N VAL A 305 -43.10 -10.59 -24.68
CA VAL A 305 -43.55 -10.69 -23.27
C VAL A 305 -44.81 -9.85 -23.10
N ILE A 306 -45.96 -10.49 -23.31
CA ILE A 306 -47.27 -9.89 -23.02
C ILE A 306 -47.40 -9.75 -21.50
N SER A 307 -47.61 -8.51 -21.04
CA SER A 307 -47.93 -8.23 -19.64
C SER A 307 -49.21 -8.97 -19.23
N LEU A 308 -49.13 -9.82 -18.20
CA LEU A 308 -50.31 -10.47 -17.59
C LEU A 308 -51.37 -9.44 -17.13
N THR A 309 -50.93 -8.21 -16.84
CA THR A 309 -51.80 -7.09 -16.48
C THR A 309 -52.55 -6.54 -17.69
N GLU A 310 -51.91 -6.42 -18.85
CA GLU A 310 -52.57 -5.99 -20.10
C GLU A 310 -53.58 -7.04 -20.60
N ARG A 311 -53.25 -8.33 -20.48
CA ARG A 311 -54.19 -9.40 -20.81
C ARG A 311 -55.42 -9.42 -19.88
N ARG A 312 -55.25 -9.05 -18.60
CA ARG A 312 -56.38 -8.94 -17.67
C ARG A 312 -57.27 -7.74 -17.98
N LEU A 313 -56.69 -6.62 -18.42
CA LEU A 313 -57.45 -5.41 -18.72
C LEU A 313 -58.30 -5.54 -20.00
N THR A 314 -57.91 -6.37 -20.97
CA THR A 314 -58.68 -6.58 -22.21
C THR A 314 -59.88 -7.51 -22.07
N GLN A 315 -60.07 -8.18 -20.93
CA GLN A 315 -61.17 -9.13 -20.68
C GLN A 315 -62.09 -8.74 -19.51
N LEU A 316 -62.02 -7.50 -19.02
CA LEU A 316 -62.95 -7.06 -17.98
C LEU A 316 -64.34 -6.76 -18.58
N PRO A 317 -65.43 -7.34 -18.04
CA PRO A 317 -66.79 -6.96 -18.43
C PRO A 317 -67.01 -5.47 -18.13
N ALA A 318 -67.85 -4.81 -18.93
CA ALA A 318 -68.23 -3.42 -18.70
C ALA A 318 -68.79 -3.26 -17.27
N ASP A 319 -68.26 -2.31 -16.50
CA ASP A 319 -68.71 -2.02 -15.16
C ASP A 319 -70.08 -1.32 -15.21
N THR A 320 -71.14 -2.08 -14.94
CA THR A 320 -72.53 -1.58 -14.93
C THR A 320 -72.95 -1.05 -13.56
N ARG A 321 -72.03 -0.92 -12.59
CA ARG A 321 -72.37 -0.40 -11.27
C ARG A 321 -72.67 1.10 -11.38
N PRO A 322 -73.80 1.57 -10.81
CA PRO A 322 -74.11 3.00 -10.80
C PRO A 322 -73.05 3.76 -10.00
N LEU A 323 -72.71 4.96 -10.48
CA LEU A 323 -71.77 5.84 -9.78
C LEU A 323 -72.27 6.08 -8.35
N PRO A 324 -71.39 5.99 -7.33
CA PRO A 324 -71.78 6.24 -5.96
C PRO A 324 -72.27 7.69 -5.83
N SER A 325 -73.49 7.85 -5.31
CA SER A 325 -74.07 9.16 -5.05
C SER A 325 -73.73 9.65 -3.65
N VAL A 326 -73.37 10.92 -3.55
CA VAL A 326 -73.13 11.63 -2.28
C VAL A 326 -74.38 12.33 -1.74
N THR A 327 -75.57 12.13 -2.33
CA THR A 327 -76.83 12.76 -1.87
C THR A 327 -77.16 12.52 -0.39
N ALA A 328 -76.69 11.42 0.20
CA ALA A 328 -76.85 11.15 1.63
C ALA A 328 -76.02 12.11 2.52
N TYR A 329 -74.89 12.61 2.02
CA TYR A 329 -74.05 13.58 2.73
C TYR A 329 -74.59 15.02 2.63
N ASP A 330 -75.29 15.36 1.55
CA ASP A 330 -75.88 16.70 1.36
C ASP A 330 -76.97 17.02 2.41
N GLN A 331 -77.60 15.99 2.99
CA GLN A 331 -78.58 16.16 4.08
C GLN A 331 -77.92 16.67 5.38
N LEU A 332 -76.64 16.35 5.60
CA LEU A 332 -75.89 16.80 6.78
C LEU A 332 -75.45 18.28 6.68
N LEU A 333 -75.42 18.85 5.48
CA LEU A 333 -75.09 20.26 5.27
C LEU A 333 -76.26 21.21 5.60
N ARG A 334 -77.51 20.74 5.56
CA ARG A 334 -78.70 21.57 5.85
C ARG A 334 -79.01 21.68 7.35
N LEU A 335 -78.62 20.70 8.16
CA LEU A 335 -78.88 20.70 9.61
C LEU A 335 -78.02 21.68 10.42
N ARG A 336 -77.00 22.31 9.80
CA ARG A 336 -76.09 23.24 10.48
C ARG A 336 -76.44 24.73 10.30
N ALA A 337 -77.40 25.06 9.44
CA ALA A 337 -77.76 26.45 9.15
C ALA A 337 -78.88 27.03 10.03
N GLU A 338 -79.62 26.20 10.79
CA GLU A 338 -80.78 26.66 11.59
C GLU A 338 -80.48 26.83 13.09
N GLY A 339 -79.21 26.74 13.53
CA GLY A 339 -78.85 26.69 14.95
C GLY A 339 -78.24 27.95 15.60
N THR A 340 -78.08 29.06 14.88
CA THR A 340 -77.54 30.32 15.44
C THR A 340 -78.51 31.46 15.23
N GLY A 341 -79.44 31.62 16.18
CA GLY A 341 -80.41 32.71 16.19
C GLY A 341 -81.33 32.65 17.40
N SER A 342 -80.81 32.92 18.60
CA SER A 342 -81.42 33.81 19.58
C SER A 342 -80.45 34.15 20.71
#